data_AF-A0A6M8FZA8-F1
#
_entry.id   AF-A0A6M8FZA8-F1
#
_cell.length_a   1.000
_cell.length_b   1.000
_cell.length_c   1.000
_cell.angle_alpha   90.00
_cell.angle_beta   90.00
_cell.angle_gamma   90.00
#
_symmetry.space_group_name_H-M   'P 1'
#
loop_
_entity.id
_entity.type
_entity.pdbx_description
1 polymer ?
#
loop_
_entity_poly.entity_id
_entity_poly.type
_entity_poly.pdbx_seq_one_letter_code
_entity_poly.pdbx_strand_id
1 'polypeptide(L)'
;MMSVQSMFKPVSIALLAAAMAACSNQAPAPKAESLNNEDWYQVRTEENLYLFDDATVYRDFLVSGKAPYLKDLQEKDKYGQAIVLALRAEDQGKDLKKIAAYQFLKQSLPPASSFYGEIRQEGIIFVSRRYGDMVDVNNLGEPIFRHTEIASGPNGERVVYLLQKEEKKPEKLIKQFQVNNGITPTKG
;
A
#
# COMPACT_ATOMS: atom_id res chain seq x y z
N MET A 1 -75.48 44.60 -1.03
CA MET A 1 -74.28 43.77 -0.81
C MET A 1 -74.09 42.93 -2.06
N MET A 2 -73.12 43.31 -2.90
CA MET A 2 -72.91 42.75 -4.23
C MET A 2 -72.12 41.43 -4.15
N SER A 3 -72.67 40.38 -4.74
CA SER A 3 -71.97 39.15 -5.10
C SER A 3 -71.95 39.09 -6.62
N VAL A 4 -70.77 39.04 -7.23
CA VAL A 4 -70.61 38.89 -8.67
C VAL A 4 -69.65 37.74 -8.94
N GLN A 5 -70.16 36.78 -9.69
CA GLN A 5 -69.50 35.59 -10.22
C GLN A 5 -68.35 35.93 -11.17
N SER A 6 -67.36 35.04 -11.30
CA SER A 6 -66.80 34.71 -12.62
C SER A 6 -65.90 33.46 -12.56
N MET A 7 -66.27 32.42 -13.32
CA MET A 7 -65.35 31.41 -13.86
C MET A 7 -64.78 31.96 -15.17
N PHE A 8 -63.49 31.83 -15.46
CA PHE A 8 -62.93 31.48 -16.80
C PHE A 8 -61.40 31.25 -16.68
N LYS A 9 -60.90 30.23 -17.40
CA LYS A 9 -59.51 29.71 -17.43
C LYS A 9 -58.57 30.61 -18.29
N PRO A 10 -57.38 30.12 -18.72
CA PRO A 10 -56.06 30.23 -18.09
C PRO A 10 -55.13 31.18 -18.89
N VAL A 11 -54.07 31.71 -18.28
CA VAL A 11 -53.03 32.44 -19.04
C VAL A 11 -51.64 31.94 -18.65
N SER A 12 -50.94 31.47 -19.67
CA SER A 12 -49.55 31.05 -19.68
C SER A 12 -48.58 32.24 -19.67
N ILE A 13 -47.39 31.98 -19.11
CA ILE A 13 -46.07 32.55 -19.40
C ILE A 13 -45.87 34.06 -19.11
N ALA A 14 -45.04 34.33 -18.10
CA ALA A 14 -44.08 35.43 -18.16
C ALA A 14 -42.78 35.04 -17.44
N LEU A 15 -41.69 35.05 -18.21
CA LEU A 15 -40.31 34.97 -17.75
C LEU A 15 -40.03 36.02 -16.67
N LEU A 16 -39.31 35.62 -15.62
CA LEU A 16 -38.38 36.53 -14.93
C LEU A 16 -37.02 35.83 -14.83
N ALA A 17 -36.13 36.20 -15.74
CA ALA A 17 -34.70 36.01 -15.56
C ALA A 17 -34.15 37.26 -14.87
N ALA A 18 -33.51 37.11 -13.70
CA ALA A 18 -32.34 37.88 -13.29
C ALA A 18 -31.81 37.45 -11.91
N ALA A 19 -30.51 37.16 -11.91
CA ALA A 19 -29.55 37.27 -10.80
C ALA A 19 -29.66 36.30 -9.62
N MET A 20 -28.86 35.22 -9.68
CA MET A 20 -27.73 35.03 -8.74
C MET A 20 -26.57 34.35 -9.48
N ALA A 21 -25.82 35.12 -10.26
CA ALA A 21 -24.47 34.73 -10.67
C ALA A 21 -23.52 35.00 -9.49
N ALA A 22 -23.59 34.16 -8.46
CA ALA A 22 -22.69 34.24 -7.31
C ALA A 22 -22.59 32.87 -6.63
N CYS A 23 -21.94 31.90 -7.29
CA CYS A 23 -21.20 30.79 -6.68
C CYS A 23 -20.70 29.86 -7.80
N SER A 24 -19.59 30.19 -8.45
CA SER A 24 -18.84 29.16 -9.21
C SER A 24 -17.33 29.34 -9.19
N ASN A 25 -16.79 30.10 -8.23
CA ASN A 25 -15.36 30.09 -7.92
C ASN A 25 -15.05 29.03 -6.84
N GLN A 26 -15.58 27.82 -7.01
CA GLN A 26 -15.05 26.69 -6.26
C GLN A 26 -13.74 26.31 -6.93
N ALA A 27 -12.62 26.65 -6.29
CA ALA A 27 -11.32 26.13 -6.67
C ALA A 27 -11.44 24.60 -6.84
N PRO A 28 -10.84 23.99 -7.88
CA PRO A 28 -10.87 22.55 -8.04
C PRO A 28 -10.42 21.91 -6.72
N ALA A 29 -11.25 20.98 -6.22
CA ALA A 29 -10.92 20.25 -5.00
C ALA A 29 -9.50 19.69 -5.13
N PRO A 30 -8.65 19.81 -4.10
CA PRO A 30 -7.31 19.28 -4.15
C PRO A 30 -7.40 17.81 -4.55
N LYS A 31 -6.74 17.46 -5.66
CA LYS A 31 -6.66 16.09 -6.14
C LYS A 31 -6.04 15.28 -5.01
N ALA A 32 -6.79 14.29 -4.50
CA ALA A 32 -6.28 13.43 -3.45
C ALA A 32 -4.95 12.84 -3.92
N GLU A 33 -3.90 13.03 -3.13
CA GLU A 33 -2.61 12.40 -3.39
C GLU A 33 -2.83 10.89 -3.43
N SER A 34 -2.44 10.25 -4.54
CA SER A 34 -2.47 8.80 -4.64
C SER A 34 -1.40 8.23 -3.72
N LEU A 35 -1.80 7.33 -2.83
CA LEU A 35 -0.89 6.58 -1.97
C LEU A 35 -0.11 5.55 -2.80
N ASN A 36 1.10 5.20 -2.36
CA ASN A 36 1.90 4.10 -2.91
C ASN A 36 1.26 2.75 -2.58
N ASN A 37 0.27 2.32 -3.37
CA ASN A 37 -0.44 1.06 -3.14
C ASN A 37 0.10 -0.07 -4.03
N GLU A 38 1.23 0.15 -4.68
CA GLU A 38 1.89 -0.78 -5.58
C GLU A 38 2.85 -1.73 -4.87
N ASP A 39 3.34 -1.39 -3.67
CA ASP A 39 4.25 -2.26 -2.95
C ASP A 39 4.16 -2.23 -1.43
N TRP A 40 4.71 -3.26 -0.79
CA TRP A 40 4.79 -3.35 0.67
C TRP A 40 6.05 -4.10 1.13
N TYR A 41 6.90 -3.40 1.86
CA TYR A 41 8.17 -3.95 2.34
C TYR A 41 8.25 -3.97 3.86
N GLN A 42 8.79 -5.07 4.39
CA GLN A 42 9.12 -5.21 5.81
C GLN A 42 10.51 -5.79 6.03
N VAL A 43 11.16 -5.33 7.09
CA VAL A 43 12.31 -6.00 7.72
C VAL A 43 11.95 -6.29 9.17
N ARG A 44 12.05 -7.56 9.56
CA ARG A 44 11.77 -8.03 10.91
C ARG A 44 13.06 -8.47 11.58
N THR A 45 13.24 -8.02 12.81
CA THR A 45 14.33 -8.37 13.73
C THR A 45 13.71 -8.95 15.00
N GLU A 46 14.50 -9.42 15.96
CA GLU A 46 13.95 -9.90 17.23
C GLU A 46 13.12 -8.83 17.95
N GLU A 47 13.49 -7.55 17.83
CA GLU A 47 12.87 -6.46 18.58
C GLU A 47 11.90 -5.60 17.76
N ASN A 48 12.12 -5.49 16.44
CA ASN A 48 11.46 -4.49 15.60
C ASN A 48 10.90 -5.08 14.30
N LEU A 49 9.74 -4.57 13.91
CA LEU A 49 9.15 -4.66 12.58
C LEU A 49 9.28 -3.28 11.93
N TYR A 50 10.17 -3.17 10.94
CA TYR A 50 10.33 -1.96 10.13
C TYR A 50 9.40 -2.02 8.91
N LEU A 51 8.58 -0.98 8.72
CA LEU A 51 7.66 -0.80 7.59
C LEU A 51 8.16 0.34 6.71
N PHE A 52 8.23 0.09 5.40
CA PHE A 52 8.76 1.07 4.44
C PHE A 52 7.67 1.49 3.46
N ASP A 53 7.50 2.79 3.30
CA ASP A 53 6.56 3.40 2.34
C ASP A 53 7.19 3.69 0.97
N ASP A 54 8.52 3.56 0.88
CA ASP A 54 9.31 3.87 -0.32
C ASP A 54 10.34 2.75 -0.55
N ALA A 55 10.34 2.19 -1.76
CA ALA A 55 11.24 1.11 -2.14
C ALA A 55 12.72 1.50 -2.03
N THR A 56 13.09 2.75 -2.32
CA THR A 56 14.49 3.22 -2.23
C THR A 56 14.95 3.22 -0.78
N VAL A 57 14.12 3.74 0.14
CA VAL A 57 14.43 3.71 1.58
C VAL A 57 14.60 2.28 2.08
N TYR A 58 13.74 1.36 1.63
CA TYR A 58 13.89 -0.06 1.93
C TYR A 58 15.24 -0.61 1.44
N ARG A 59 15.59 -0.38 0.17
CA ARG A 59 16.85 -0.86 -0.41
C ARG A 59 18.08 -0.31 0.30
N ASP A 60 18.08 0.98 0.61
CA ASP A 60 19.18 1.63 1.34
C ASP A 60 19.29 1.09 2.77
N PHE A 61 18.15 0.80 3.41
CA PHE A 61 18.13 0.19 4.73
C PHE A 61 18.72 -1.23 4.73
N LEU A 62 18.46 -2.04 3.70
CA LEU A 62 19.05 -3.38 3.59
C LEU A 62 20.58 -3.37 3.57
N VAL A 63 21.19 -2.29 3.05
CA VAL A 63 22.65 -2.14 2.97
C VAL A 63 23.22 -1.47 4.21
N SER A 64 22.56 -0.42 4.70
CA SER A 64 23.11 0.49 5.71
C SER A 64 22.58 0.26 7.13
N GLY A 65 21.45 -0.45 7.28
CA GLY A 65 20.69 -0.55 8.53
C GLY A 65 20.08 0.78 8.99
N LYS A 66 20.01 1.79 8.10
CA LYS A 66 19.55 3.14 8.43
C LYS A 66 18.47 3.61 7.46
N ALA A 67 17.55 4.42 7.97
CA ALA A 67 16.57 5.16 7.18
C ALA A 67 16.71 6.66 7.47
N PRO A 68 16.30 7.56 6.55
CA PRO A 68 16.32 9.00 6.79
C PRO A 68 15.52 9.41 8.04
N TYR A 69 14.39 8.75 8.28
CA TYR A 69 13.58 8.94 9.47
C TYR A 69 12.97 7.62 9.96
N LEU A 70 13.04 7.39 11.28
CA LEU A 70 12.40 6.26 11.96
C LEU A 70 11.36 6.79 12.94
N LYS A 71 10.12 6.30 12.82
CA LYS A 71 9.01 6.64 13.72
C LYS A 71 8.50 5.38 14.40
N ASP A 72 8.82 5.22 15.67
CA ASP A 72 8.18 4.22 16.53
C ASP A 72 6.69 4.59 16.69
N LEU A 73 5.81 3.66 16.33
CA LEU A 73 4.37 3.84 16.44
C LEU A 73 3.85 3.69 17.86
N GLN A 74 4.70 3.29 18.82
CA GLN A 74 4.30 2.91 20.18
C GLN A 74 3.28 1.76 20.17
N GLU A 75 3.37 0.90 19.15
CA GLU A 75 2.57 -0.29 18.97
C GLU A 75 3.50 -1.51 18.89
N LYS A 76 2.99 -2.66 19.34
CA LYS A 76 3.65 -3.94 19.14
C LYS A 76 2.83 -4.80 18.19
N ASP A 77 3.52 -5.55 17.34
CA ASP A 77 2.88 -6.59 16.56
C ASP A 77 2.54 -7.80 17.45
N LYS A 78 1.87 -8.81 16.87
CA LYS A 78 1.45 -10.00 17.61
C LYS A 78 2.62 -10.87 18.11
N TYR A 79 3.83 -10.64 17.61
CA TYR A 79 5.06 -11.32 18.03
C TYR A 79 5.83 -10.50 19.08
N GLY A 80 5.31 -9.34 19.49
CA GLY A 80 5.91 -8.47 20.50
C GLY A 80 6.96 -7.49 19.95
N GLN A 81 7.16 -7.46 18.63
CA GLN A 81 8.09 -6.54 17.97
C GLN A 81 7.51 -5.12 17.97
N ALA A 82 8.32 -4.11 18.27
CA ALA A 82 7.92 -2.72 18.11
C ALA A 82 7.72 -2.41 16.61
N ILE A 83 6.64 -1.71 16.28
CA ILE A 83 6.33 -1.35 14.91
C ILE A 83 6.92 0.03 14.61
N VAL A 84 7.85 0.08 13.66
CA VAL A 84 8.60 1.28 13.30
C VAL A 84 8.38 1.60 11.83
N LEU A 85 7.94 2.83 11.52
CA LEU A 85 7.94 3.33 10.14
C LEU A 85 9.34 3.84 9.78
N ALA A 86 9.87 3.36 8.66
CA ALA A 86 11.09 3.84 8.02
C ALA A 86 10.72 4.65 6.78
N LEU A 87 10.93 5.96 6.86
CA LEU A 87 10.41 6.93 5.92
C LEU A 87 11.52 7.79 5.30
N ARG A 88 11.20 8.42 4.17
CA ARG A 88 11.97 9.54 3.65
C ARG A 88 11.88 10.74 4.61
N ALA A 89 12.85 11.64 4.52
CA ALA A 89 12.90 12.80 5.42
C ALA A 89 11.67 13.72 5.24
N GLU A 90 11.24 13.94 3.99
CA GLU A 90 10.07 14.73 3.64
C GLU A 90 8.74 14.13 4.15
N ASP A 91 8.73 12.85 4.50
CA ASP A 91 7.53 12.13 4.93
C ASP A 91 7.38 12.06 6.46
N GLN A 92 8.36 12.56 7.22
CA GLN A 92 8.38 12.55 8.69
C GLN A 92 7.09 13.13 9.33
N GLY A 93 6.56 14.20 8.73
CA GLY A 93 5.37 14.91 9.21
C GLY A 93 4.05 14.41 8.62
N LYS A 94 4.06 13.41 7.75
CA LYS A 94 2.82 12.92 7.13
C LYS A 94 1.91 12.26 8.16
N ASP A 95 0.60 12.52 8.01
CA ASP A 95 -0.43 11.77 8.73
C ASP A 95 -0.29 10.28 8.38
N LEU A 96 -0.42 9.39 9.37
CA LEU A 96 -0.38 7.95 9.18
C LEU A 96 -1.43 7.47 8.15
N LYS A 97 -2.56 8.17 8.03
CA LYS A 97 -3.58 7.92 7.00
C LYS A 97 -3.10 8.15 5.57
N LYS A 98 -1.99 8.88 5.41
CA LYS A 98 -1.34 9.16 4.14
C LYS A 98 -0.06 8.36 3.91
N ILE A 99 0.23 7.36 4.76
CA ILE A 99 1.36 6.45 4.62
C ILE A 99 0.81 5.09 4.23
N ALA A 100 1.06 4.68 2.99
CA ALA A 100 0.50 3.46 2.42
C ALA A 100 0.94 2.21 3.19
N ALA A 101 2.23 2.13 3.58
CA ALA A 101 2.75 1.01 4.36
C ALA A 101 2.01 0.81 5.70
N TYR A 102 1.61 1.91 6.35
CA TYR A 102 0.78 1.86 7.55
C TYR A 102 -0.66 1.47 7.24
N GLN A 103 -1.24 1.97 6.13
CA GLN A 103 -2.58 1.54 5.71
C GLN A 103 -2.63 0.05 5.34
N PHE A 104 -1.57 -0.49 4.74
CA PHE A 104 -1.43 -1.93 4.51
C PHE A 104 -1.30 -2.69 5.83
N LEU A 105 -0.48 -2.23 6.79
CA LEU A 105 -0.47 -2.85 8.12
C LEU A 105 -1.87 -2.92 8.75
N LYS A 106 -2.67 -1.87 8.61
CA LYS A 106 -4.05 -1.78 9.12
C LYS A 106 -5.10 -2.39 8.19
N GLN A 107 -4.70 -2.92 7.05
CA GLN A 107 -5.57 -3.52 6.02
C GLN A 107 -6.67 -2.57 5.52
N SER A 108 -6.39 -1.27 5.46
CA SER A 108 -7.33 -0.21 5.08
C SER A 108 -7.09 0.39 3.69
N LEU A 109 -6.07 -0.09 2.97
CA LEU A 109 -5.75 0.32 1.60
C LEU A 109 -5.84 -0.88 0.65
N PRO A 110 -6.68 -0.83 -0.40
CA PRO A 110 -6.65 -1.86 -1.43
C PRO A 110 -5.33 -1.79 -2.23
N PRO A 111 -4.71 -2.94 -2.53
CA PRO A 111 -3.50 -2.99 -3.33
C PRO A 111 -3.78 -2.65 -4.79
N ALA A 112 -2.77 -2.13 -5.49
CA ALA A 112 -2.79 -2.02 -6.94
C ALA A 112 -2.79 -3.41 -7.60
N SER A 113 -3.21 -3.49 -8.85
CA SER A 113 -3.16 -4.74 -9.63
C SER A 113 -1.72 -5.23 -9.88
N SER A 114 -0.74 -4.32 -9.83
CA SER A 114 0.69 -4.57 -10.00
C SER A 114 1.42 -4.83 -8.67
N PHE A 115 0.68 -5.12 -7.59
CA PHE A 115 1.24 -5.23 -6.25
C PHE A 115 2.48 -6.14 -6.17
N TYR A 116 3.48 -5.72 -5.40
CA TYR A 116 4.68 -6.48 -5.05
C TYR A 116 5.00 -6.36 -3.56
N GLY A 117 5.37 -7.46 -2.89
CA GLY A 117 5.76 -7.39 -1.49
C GLY A 117 6.96 -8.24 -1.15
N GLU A 118 7.78 -7.74 -0.22
CA GLU A 118 8.86 -8.50 0.44
C GLU A 118 8.77 -8.36 1.96
N ILE A 119 8.79 -9.49 2.67
CA ILE A 119 9.04 -9.52 4.12
C ILE A 119 10.36 -10.26 4.34
N ARG A 120 11.30 -9.62 5.04
CA ARG A 120 12.57 -10.25 5.43
C ARG A 120 12.58 -10.56 6.91
N GLN A 121 12.87 -11.81 7.25
CA GLN A 121 12.97 -12.28 8.63
C GLN A 121 13.92 -13.47 8.70
N GLU A 122 14.87 -13.46 9.64
CA GLU A 122 15.70 -14.64 10.00
C GLU A 122 16.37 -15.35 8.80
N GLY A 123 16.95 -14.59 7.86
CA GLY A 123 17.60 -15.14 6.67
C GLY A 123 16.62 -15.73 5.64
N ILE A 124 15.34 -15.37 5.74
CA ILE A 124 14.26 -15.71 4.80
C ILE A 124 13.74 -14.43 4.16
N ILE A 125 13.50 -14.48 2.87
CA ILE A 125 12.82 -13.44 2.10
C ILE A 125 11.52 -14.02 1.56
N PHE A 126 10.39 -13.58 2.10
CA PHE A 126 9.05 -13.92 1.61
C PHE A 126 8.65 -12.94 0.52
N VAL A 127 8.22 -13.46 -0.63
CA VAL A 127 7.91 -12.65 -1.82
C VAL A 127 6.54 -13.02 -2.38
N SER A 128 5.69 -12.02 -2.63
CA SER A 128 4.41 -12.23 -3.31
C SER A 128 4.02 -11.08 -4.23
N ARG A 129 3.13 -11.40 -5.16
CA ARG A 129 2.39 -10.43 -5.99
C ARG A 129 0.95 -10.24 -5.53
N ARG A 130 0.58 -10.85 -4.40
CA ARG A 130 -0.76 -10.78 -3.81
C ARG A 130 -0.62 -10.28 -2.38
N TYR A 131 -1.24 -9.14 -2.14
CA TYR A 131 -1.26 -8.52 -0.82
C TYR A 131 -1.88 -9.43 0.25
N GLY A 132 -2.95 -10.17 -0.09
CA GLY A 132 -3.57 -11.14 0.83
C GLY A 132 -2.57 -12.17 1.36
N ASP A 133 -1.75 -12.75 0.49
CA ASP A 133 -0.72 -13.71 0.94
C ASP A 133 0.32 -13.05 1.86
N MET A 134 0.69 -11.79 1.58
CA MET A 134 1.62 -11.04 2.44
C MET A 134 1.02 -10.79 3.83
N VAL A 135 -0.28 -10.47 3.89
CA VAL A 135 -1.03 -10.34 5.14
C VAL A 135 -1.03 -11.66 5.90
N ASP A 136 -1.30 -12.78 5.21
CA ASP A 136 -1.29 -14.10 5.82
C ASP A 136 0.09 -14.45 6.38
N VAL A 137 1.17 -14.24 5.63
CA VAL A 137 2.54 -14.48 6.13
C VAL A 137 2.89 -13.55 7.28
N ASN A 138 2.55 -12.26 7.20
CA ASN A 138 2.72 -11.34 8.33
C ASN A 138 1.97 -11.80 9.59
N ASN A 139 0.81 -12.44 9.42
CA ASN A 139 -0.08 -12.87 10.49
C ASN A 139 0.10 -14.33 10.93
N LEU A 140 0.83 -15.16 10.19
CA LEU A 140 1.02 -16.59 10.52
C LEU A 140 2.49 -16.93 10.69
N GLY A 141 3.39 -16.17 10.07
CA GLY A 141 4.84 -16.36 10.05
C GLY A 141 5.31 -17.33 8.96
N GLU A 142 4.42 -18.21 8.51
CA GLU A 142 4.72 -19.22 7.49
C GLU A 142 3.58 -19.31 6.46
N PRO A 143 3.88 -19.40 5.16
CA PRO A 143 2.85 -19.53 4.13
C PRO A 143 2.36 -20.98 4.00
N ILE A 144 1.08 -21.12 3.67
CA ILE A 144 0.41 -22.41 3.44
C ILE A 144 0.94 -23.08 2.16
N PHE A 145 0.95 -22.35 1.05
CA PHE A 145 1.49 -22.82 -0.23
C PHE A 145 2.66 -21.95 -0.64
N ARG A 146 3.76 -22.59 -1.06
CA ARG A 146 5.00 -21.90 -1.39
C ARG A 146 5.84 -22.64 -2.42
N HIS A 147 6.65 -21.87 -3.13
CA HIS A 147 7.86 -22.36 -3.80
C HIS A 147 9.07 -21.80 -3.05
N THR A 148 10.06 -22.63 -2.75
CA THR A 148 11.23 -22.23 -1.98
C THR A 148 12.49 -22.45 -2.80
N GLU A 149 13.33 -21.42 -2.88
CA GLU A 149 14.68 -21.50 -3.42
C GLU A 149 15.69 -21.24 -2.31
N ILE A 150 16.68 -22.11 -2.18
CA ILE A 150 17.69 -22.07 -1.10
C ILE A 150 18.93 -21.34 -1.63
N ALA A 151 19.49 -20.43 -0.82
CA ALA A 151 20.67 -19.64 -1.18
C ALA A 151 20.48 -18.82 -2.47
N SER A 152 19.25 -18.36 -2.72
CA SER A 152 18.89 -17.56 -3.90
C SER A 152 18.69 -16.08 -3.59
N GLY A 153 18.82 -15.65 -2.32
CA GLY A 153 18.84 -14.24 -1.96
C GLY A 153 20.20 -13.57 -2.20
N PRO A 154 20.28 -12.23 -2.19
CA PRO A 154 21.51 -11.47 -2.44
C PRO A 154 22.69 -11.84 -1.53
N ASN A 155 22.39 -12.29 -0.31
CA ASN A 155 23.36 -12.67 0.71
C ASN A 155 23.29 -14.16 1.04
N GLY A 156 22.74 -14.99 0.14
CA GLY A 156 22.55 -16.42 0.37
C GLY A 156 21.31 -16.77 1.21
N GLU A 157 20.35 -15.84 1.32
CA GLU A 157 19.08 -16.10 2.01
C GLU A 157 18.24 -17.18 1.31
N ARG A 158 17.34 -17.79 2.08
CA ARG A 158 16.25 -18.60 1.52
C ARG A 158 15.18 -17.66 0.99
N VAL A 159 14.74 -17.87 -0.25
CA VAL A 159 13.65 -17.10 -0.86
C VAL A 159 12.40 -17.97 -0.93
N VAL A 160 11.30 -17.46 -0.38
CA VAL A 160 10.01 -18.15 -0.30
C VAL A 160 9.00 -17.36 -1.11
N TYR A 161 8.60 -17.91 -2.25
CA TYR A 161 7.56 -17.33 -3.10
C TYR A 161 6.20 -17.86 -2.68
N LEU A 162 5.28 -16.96 -2.34
CA LEU A 162 3.96 -17.31 -1.86
C LEU A 162 3.07 -17.72 -3.03
N LEU A 163 2.38 -18.85 -2.86
CA LEU A 163 1.54 -19.46 -3.89
C LEU A 163 0.10 -19.61 -3.41
N GLN A 164 -0.79 -19.86 -4.36
CA GLN A 164 -2.10 -20.44 -4.08
C GLN A 164 -2.08 -21.95 -4.31
N LYS A 165 -3.13 -22.62 -3.88
CA LYS A 165 -3.28 -24.06 -4.07
C LYS A 165 -3.13 -24.39 -5.57
N GLU A 166 -2.35 -25.43 -5.87
CA GLU A 166 -2.12 -25.93 -7.24
C GLU A 166 -1.43 -24.93 -8.19
N GLU A 167 -0.90 -23.80 -7.70
CA GLU A 167 -0.06 -22.93 -8.51
C GLU A 167 1.30 -23.60 -8.80
N LYS A 168 1.74 -23.45 -10.06
CA LYS A 168 3.08 -23.88 -10.48
C LYS A 168 4.15 -22.91 -9.98
N LYS A 169 5.41 -23.29 -10.17
CA LYS A 169 6.57 -22.42 -9.95
C LYS A 169 6.33 -21.02 -10.57
N PRO A 170 6.48 -19.93 -9.80
CA PRO A 170 6.09 -18.59 -10.25
C PRO A 170 7.24 -17.89 -11.01
N GLU A 171 7.56 -18.36 -12.21
CA GLU A 171 8.73 -17.91 -13.00
C GLU A 171 8.82 -16.38 -13.15
N LYS A 172 7.68 -15.71 -13.36
CA LYS A 172 7.65 -14.25 -13.50
C LYS A 172 8.02 -13.53 -12.19
N LEU A 173 7.56 -14.05 -11.05
CA LEU A 173 7.84 -13.46 -9.75
C LEU A 173 9.31 -13.65 -9.35
N ILE A 174 9.86 -14.84 -9.64
CA ILE A 174 11.28 -15.15 -9.43
C ILE A 174 12.15 -14.18 -10.22
N LYS A 175 11.85 -13.99 -11.51
CA LYS A 175 12.58 -13.03 -12.35
C LYS A 175 12.46 -11.59 -11.83
N GLN A 176 11.26 -11.19 -11.39
CA GLN A 176 11.06 -9.85 -10.83
C GLN A 176 11.88 -9.65 -9.54
N PHE A 177 11.86 -10.63 -8.63
CA PHE A 177 12.66 -10.61 -7.42
C PHE A 177 14.14 -10.47 -7.74
N GLN A 178 14.66 -11.28 -8.66
CA GLN A 178 16.06 -11.25 -9.08
C GLN A 178 16.46 -9.88 -9.62
N VAL A 179 15.64 -9.29 -10.50
CA VAL A 179 15.86 -7.94 -11.05
C VAL A 179 15.86 -6.88 -9.95
N ASN A 180 14.84 -6.87 -9.08
CA ASN A 180 14.74 -5.92 -7.96
C ASN A 180 15.93 -6.02 -7.02
N ASN A 181 16.53 -7.20 -6.92
CA ASN A 181 17.59 -7.51 -5.99
C ASN A 181 19.00 -7.54 -6.60
N GLY A 182 19.16 -7.20 -7.88
CA GLY A 182 20.45 -7.18 -8.56
C GLY A 182 21.07 -8.57 -8.76
N ILE A 183 20.26 -9.62 -8.72
CA ILE A 183 20.68 -11.01 -8.90
C ILE A 183 20.65 -11.31 -10.39
N THR A 184 21.74 -11.84 -10.93
CA THR A 184 21.78 -12.23 -12.34
C THR A 184 20.80 -13.38 -12.56
N PRO A 185 19.79 -13.24 -13.44
CA PRO A 185 18.84 -14.33 -13.67
C PRO A 185 19.57 -15.56 -14.20
N THR A 186 19.46 -16.68 -13.49
CA THR A 186 19.89 -17.98 -14.02
C THR A 186 19.10 -18.26 -15.29
N LYS A 187 19.79 -18.47 -16.42
CA LYS A 187 19.14 -18.95 -17.65
C LYS A 187 18.49 -20.29 -17.32
N GLY A 188 17.15 -20.29 -17.28
CA GLY A 188 16.35 -21.52 -17.16
C GLY A 188 16.50 -22.42 -18.38
#